data_AF-A0A534IW51-F1
#
_entry.id   AF-A0A534IW51-F1
#
_cell.length_a   1.000
_cell.length_b   1.000
_cell.length_c   1.000
_cell.angle_alpha   90.00
_cell.angle_beta   90.00
_cell.angle_gamma   90.00
#
_symmetry.space_group_name_H-M   'P 1'
#
loop_
_entity.id
_entity.type
_entity.pdbx_description
1 polymer ?
#
loop_
_entity_poly.entity_id
_entity_poly.type
_entity_poly.pdbx_seq_one_letter_code
_entity_poly.pdbx_strand_id
1 'polypeptide(L)' 'LMKLIPYKRIGEPEEIGRAAVWLASDYADYVHGISLFVDGGMTLYPGFETGG' A
#
# COMPACT_ATOMS: atom_id res chain seq x y z
N LEU A 1 4.58 16.39 -0.60
CA LEU A 1 4.42 14.93 -0.37
C LEU A 1 3.03 14.56 0.14
N MET A 2 2.52 15.16 1.23
CA MET A 2 1.24 14.77 1.84
C MET A 2 0.00 14.85 0.93
N LYS A 3 0.01 15.71 -0.09
CA LYS A 3 -1.06 15.77 -1.12
C LYS A 3 -1.08 14.55 -2.04
N LEU A 4 0.02 13.80 -2.12
CA LEU A 4 0.15 12.61 -2.96
C LEU A 4 -0.19 11.33 -2.22
N ILE A 5 -0.25 11.35 -0.88
CA ILE A 5 -0.59 10.18 -0.06
C ILE A 5 -2.01 10.40 0.47
N PRO A 6 -3.06 9.76 -0.10
CA PRO A 6 -4.43 9.88 0.38
C PRO A 6 -4.58 9.62 1.88
N TYR A 7 -3.84 8.66 2.44
CA TYR A 7 -3.85 8.35 3.87
C TYR A 7 -3.28 9.47 4.79
N LYS A 8 -2.71 10.53 4.19
CA LYS A 8 -2.16 11.70 4.90
C LYS A 8 -1.15 11.35 6.01
N ARG A 9 -0.37 10.28 5.81
CA ARG A 9 0.77 9.92 6.67
C ARG A 9 1.87 9.24 5.85
N ILE A 10 3.13 9.54 6.14
CA ILE A 10 4.26 8.77 5.61
C ILE A 10 4.26 7.41 6.28
N GLY A 11 4.36 6.34 5.48
CA GLY A 11 4.46 4.97 5.98
C GLY A 11 5.78 4.74 6.71
N GLU A 12 5.76 3.89 7.72
CA GLU A 12 6.95 3.46 8.45
C GLU A 12 7.45 2.11 7.90
N PRO A 13 8.77 1.80 7.99
CA PRO A 13 9.33 0.55 7.47
C PRO A 13 8.63 -0.72 7.99
N GLU A 14 8.13 -0.70 9.22
CA GLU A 14 7.45 -1.83 9.84
C GLU A 14 6.12 -2.17 9.15
N GLU A 15 5.49 -1.21 8.46
CA GLU A 15 4.28 -1.46 7.68
C GLU A 15 4.55 -2.33 6.46
N ILE A 16 5.67 -2.07 5.77
CA ILE A 16 6.13 -2.92 4.68
C ILE A 16 6.55 -4.29 5.23
N GLY A 17 7.24 -4.32 6.37
CA GLY A 17 7.65 -5.55 7.04
C GLY A 17 6.45 -6.45 7.36
N ARG A 18 5.35 -5.90 7.89
CA ARG A 18 4.13 -6.67 8.16
C ARG A 18 3.51 -7.26 6.90
N ALA A 19 3.46 -6.51 5.80
CA ALA A 19 2.95 -7.01 4.53
C ALA A 19 3.83 -8.14 3.97
N ALA A 20 5.16 -8.01 4.08
CA ALA A 20 6.10 -9.05 3.70
C ALA A 20 5.94 -10.33 4.54
N VAL A 21 5.78 -10.19 5.87
CA VAL A 21 5.54 -11.32 6.77
C VAL A 21 4.23 -12.03 6.43
N TRP A 22 3.16 -11.28 6.13
CA TRP A 22 1.90 -11.87 5.69
C TRP A 22 2.05 -12.62 4.36
N LEU A 23 2.70 -12.04 3.37
CA LEU A 23 2.96 -12.69 2.07
C LEU A 23 3.81 -13.96 2.21
N ALA A 24 4.71 -14.01 3.18
CA ALA A 24 5.55 -15.18 3.45
C ALA A 24 4.87 -16.24 4.33
N SER A 25 3.68 -15.95 4.87
CA SER A 25 2.95 -16.85 5.77
C SER A 25 2.02 -17.79 5.01
N ASP A 26 1.57 -18.86 5.67
CA ASP A 26 0.58 -19.81 5.13
C ASP A 26 -0.77 -19.15 4.78
N TYR A 27 -1.05 -17.95 5.29
CA TYR A 27 -2.28 -17.21 4.94
C TYR A 27 -2.29 -16.72 3.49
N ALA A 28 -1.14 -16.68 2.83
CA ALA A 28 -1.01 -16.24 1.45
C ALA A 28 -0.72 -17.41 0.49
N ASP A 29 -1.00 -18.67 0.87
CA ASP A 29 -0.56 -19.86 0.11
C ASP A 29 -0.98 -19.91 -1.37
N TYR A 30 -2.05 -19.21 -1.74
CA TYR A 30 -2.59 -19.20 -3.10
C TYR A 30 -2.39 -17.85 -3.81
N VAL A 31 -1.73 -16.90 -3.16
CA VAL A 31 -1.51 -15.55 -3.68
C VAL A 31 -0.16 -15.49 -4.39
N HIS A 32 -0.19 -15.58 -5.72
CA HIS A 32 1.02 -15.62 -6.54
C HIS A 32 0.96 -14.63 -7.72
N GLY A 33 2.13 -14.14 -8.14
CA GLY A 33 2.27 -13.31 -9.34
C GLY A 33 1.73 -11.87 -9.22
N ILE A 34 1.38 -11.44 -8.00
CA ILE A 34 0.85 -10.10 -7.76
C ILE A 34 1.94 -9.10 -7.37
N SER A 35 1.64 -7.82 -7.51
CA SER A 35 2.32 -6.74 -6.78
C SER A 35 1.37 -6.22 -5.72
N LEU A 36 1.75 -6.33 -4.44
CA LEU A 36 0.97 -5.82 -3.32
C LEU A 36 1.38 -4.38 -3.02
N PHE A 37 0.50 -3.41 -3.28
CA PHE A 37 0.76 -2.01 -2.97
C PHE A 37 0.50 -1.69 -1.50
N VAL A 38 1.50 -1.11 -0.84
CA VAL A 38 1.43 -0.58 0.54
C VAL A 38 1.96 0.85 0.51
N ASP A 39 1.18 1.76 -0.06
CA ASP A 39 1.65 3.09 -0.47
C ASP A 39 0.78 4.25 0.06
N GLY A 40 -0.15 3.97 0.97
CA GLY A 40 -1.09 4.96 1.50
C GLY A 40 -2.05 5.54 0.45
N GLY A 41 -2.23 4.85 -0.69
CA GLY A 41 -3.15 5.21 -1.77
C GLY A 41 -2.52 5.98 -2.93
N MET A 42 -1.18 6.09 -2.99
CA MET A 42 -0.48 6.87 -4.03
C MET A 42 -0.81 6.39 -5.45
N THR A 43 -0.99 5.08 -5.66
CA THR A 43 -1.30 4.48 -6.97
C THR A 43 -2.73 4.79 -7.45
N LEU A 44 -3.60 5.35 -6.60
CA LEU A 44 -5.01 5.64 -6.92
C LEU A 44 -5.26 7.03 -7.50
N TYR A 45 -4.25 7.66 -8.10
CA TYR A 45 -4.35 9.01 -8.70
C TYR A 45 -4.89 10.07 -7.72
N PRO A 46 -4.13 10.43 -6.67
CA PRO A 46 -4.55 11.39 -5.63
C PRO A 46 -5.00 12.75 -6.17
N GLY A 47 -4.61 13.12 -7.39
CA GLY A 47 -5.08 14.35 -8.05
C GLY A 47 -6.58 14.41 -8.30
N PHE A 48 -7.30 13.27 -8.28
CA PHE A 48 -8.74 13.20 -8.49
C PHE A 48 -9.55 13.07 -7.19
N GLU A 49 -8.92 13.25 -6.02
CA GLU A 49 -9.56 13.11 -4.71
C GLU A 49 -10.80 14.01 -4.54
N THR A 50 -10.86 15.16 -5.24
CA THR A 50 -11.96 16.14 -5.15
C THR A 50 -12.93 16.13 -6.34
N GLY A 51 -12.96 15.06 -7.15
CA GLY A 51 -13.96 14.90 -8.21
C GLY A 51 -13.57 15.42 -9.60
N GLY A 52 -12.29 15.76 -9.82
CA GLY A 52 -11.77 16.26 -11.11
C GLY A 52 -11.80 17.77 -11.23
#